data_AF-A0A0Q9QYC6-F1
#
_entry.id   AF-A0A0Q9QYC6-F1
#
_cell.length_a   1.000
_cell.length_b   1.000
_cell.length_c   1.000
_cell.angle_alpha   90.00
_cell.angle_beta   90.00
_cell.angle_gamma   90.00
#
_symmetry.space_group_name_H-M   'P 1'
#
loop_
_entity.id
_entity.type
_entity.pdbx_description
1 polymer ?
#
loop_
_entity_poly.entity_id
_entity_poly.type
_entity_poly.pdbx_seq_one_letter_code
_entity_poly.pdbx_strand_id
1 'polypeptide(L)'
;MILPHCQKEQRIDGSWSLANLKEKFPNFKLGEDYDIAPLPKGTAQAVANGSWALGISGKSKHPDEAWKFINWVTGEEGQKTYAGMTKDIPSRYSSAKAFPELNEYPKNIFVIQNQKYGRPRPITPIFPQMSDAVNKMFEDVTIGKRNIDASIADAITTIDKAYADVLAQKK
;
A
#
# COMPACT_ATOMS: atom_id res chain seq x y z
N MET A 1 -2.24 -30.48 -19.59
CA MET A 1 -3.21 -30.26 -20.68
C MET A 1 -4.60 -30.60 -20.14
N ILE A 2 -5.31 -29.60 -19.61
CA ILE A 2 -6.76 -29.59 -19.30
C ILE A 2 -7.24 -28.15 -19.66
N LEU A 3 -8.49 -28.08 -20.13
CA LEU A 3 -9.10 -27.20 -21.14
C LEU A 3 -9.22 -25.68 -20.89
N PRO A 4 -9.53 -24.89 -21.95
CA PRO A 4 -9.58 -23.43 -21.95
C PRO A 4 -10.99 -22.94 -21.59
N HIS A 5 -11.23 -22.55 -20.35
CA HIS A 5 -12.43 -21.82 -19.95
C HIS A 5 -12.02 -20.71 -18.98
N CYS A 6 -12.28 -19.46 -19.40
CA CYS A 6 -12.11 -18.19 -18.72
C CYS A 6 -12.14 -18.28 -17.18
N GLN A 7 -10.98 -18.42 -16.55
CA GLN A 7 -10.84 -18.12 -15.13
C GLN A 7 -10.87 -16.59 -15.01
N LYS A 8 -12.00 -16.04 -14.56
CA LYS A 8 -12.09 -14.63 -14.18
C LYS A 8 -11.26 -14.44 -12.91
N GLU A 9 -9.99 -14.14 -13.07
CA GLU A 9 -9.09 -13.81 -11.98
C GLU A 9 -9.31 -12.34 -11.58
N GLN A 10 -9.50 -12.11 -10.28
CA GLN A 10 -9.53 -10.77 -9.70
C GLN A 10 -8.39 -10.66 -8.70
N ARG A 11 -7.62 -9.59 -8.82
CA ARG A 11 -6.49 -9.30 -7.93
C ARG A 11 -6.67 -7.93 -7.31
N ILE A 12 -6.43 -7.84 -6.01
CA ILE A 12 -6.35 -6.58 -5.29
C ILE A 12 -4.89 -6.10 -5.35
N ASP A 13 -4.67 -4.94 -5.96
CA ASP A 13 -3.33 -4.36 -6.10
C ASP A 13 -3.35 -2.83 -6.20
N GLY A 14 -2.19 -2.21 -6.15
CA GLY A 14 -2.01 -0.76 -6.28
C GLY A 14 -1.70 -0.28 -7.68
N SER A 15 -1.54 1.04 -7.82
CA SER A 15 -1.31 1.71 -9.10
C SER A 15 -0.01 1.28 -9.81
N TRP A 16 1.01 0.86 -9.05
CA TRP A 16 2.30 0.37 -9.58
C TRP A 16 2.14 -0.84 -10.50
N SER A 17 1.10 -1.66 -10.30
CA SER A 17 0.89 -2.88 -11.08
C SER A 17 0.56 -2.60 -12.54
N LEU A 18 0.02 -1.42 -12.87
CA LEU A 18 -0.19 -1.01 -14.26
C LEU A 18 1.11 -0.90 -15.04
N ALA A 19 2.13 -0.26 -14.46
CA ALA A 19 3.45 -0.14 -15.07
C ALA A 19 4.11 -1.52 -15.20
N ASN A 20 4.06 -2.31 -14.12
CA ASN A 20 4.64 -3.65 -14.09
C ASN A 20 4.01 -4.60 -15.13
N LEU A 21 2.69 -4.59 -15.28
CA LEU A 21 1.98 -5.42 -16.26
C LEU A 21 2.35 -5.02 -17.68
N LYS A 22 2.37 -3.72 -17.98
CA LYS A 22 2.75 -3.20 -19.30
C LYS A 22 4.19 -3.55 -19.68
N GLU A 23 5.12 -3.47 -18.72
CA GLU A 23 6.53 -3.77 -18.94
C GLU A 23 6.79 -5.27 -19.13
N LYS A 24 6.22 -6.11 -18.25
CA LYS A 24 6.50 -7.56 -18.23
C LYS A 24 5.64 -8.37 -19.18
N PHE A 25 4.44 -7.88 -19.50
CA PHE A 25 3.45 -8.59 -20.32
C PHE A 25 2.87 -7.64 -21.39
N PRO A 26 3.67 -7.22 -22.38
CA PRO A 26 3.25 -6.21 -23.36
C PRO A 26 2.04 -6.62 -24.23
N ASN A 27 1.76 -7.93 -24.33
CA ASN A 27 0.60 -8.46 -25.04
C ASN A 27 -0.66 -8.57 -24.17
N PHE A 28 -0.57 -8.30 -22.86
CA PHE A 28 -1.69 -8.32 -21.94
C PHE A 28 -2.16 -6.88 -21.70
N LYS A 29 -3.28 -6.51 -22.33
CA LYS A 29 -3.68 -5.11 -22.52
C LYS A 29 -4.88 -4.72 -21.69
N LEU A 30 -4.83 -3.52 -21.13
CA LEU A 30 -5.93 -2.89 -20.42
C LEU A 30 -7.09 -2.58 -21.39
N GLY A 31 -8.30 -2.96 -21.02
CA GLY A 31 -9.52 -2.78 -21.84
C GLY A 31 -9.77 -3.89 -22.86
N GLU A 32 -8.80 -4.77 -23.10
CA GLU A 32 -8.95 -5.97 -23.94
C GLU A 32 -8.90 -7.23 -23.07
N ASP A 33 -7.80 -7.43 -22.36
CA ASP A 33 -7.53 -8.65 -21.57
C ASP A 33 -7.81 -8.48 -20.08
N TYR A 34 -7.67 -7.26 -19.55
CA TYR A 34 -7.98 -6.94 -18.14
C TYR A 34 -8.55 -5.54 -17.98
N ASP A 35 -9.20 -5.31 -16.83
CA ASP A 35 -9.83 -4.04 -16.47
C ASP A 35 -9.55 -3.73 -14.98
N ILE A 36 -9.77 -2.49 -14.58
CA ILE A 36 -9.61 -1.99 -13.21
C ILE A 36 -10.96 -1.49 -12.72
N ALA A 37 -11.34 -1.97 -11.54
CA ALA A 37 -12.53 -1.51 -10.83
C ALA A 37 -12.16 -0.96 -9.43
N PRO A 38 -12.96 -0.05 -8.88
CA PRO A 38 -12.95 0.24 -7.45
C PRO A 38 -13.02 -1.03 -6.59
N LEU A 39 -12.44 -0.99 -5.39
CA LEU A 39 -12.65 -2.06 -4.42
C LEU A 39 -14.13 -2.18 -4.08
N PRO A 40 -14.69 -3.41 -4.01
CA PRO A 40 -16.10 -3.60 -3.70
C PRO A 40 -16.41 -3.13 -2.29
N LYS A 41 -17.59 -2.55 -2.10
CA LYS A 41 -18.07 -2.13 -0.79
C LYS A 41 -18.54 -3.35 0.00
N GLY A 42 -17.92 -3.60 1.14
CA GLY A 42 -18.45 -4.52 2.16
C GLY A 42 -19.37 -3.78 3.13
N THR A 43 -19.11 -3.91 4.43
CA THR A 43 -19.78 -3.12 5.48
C THR A 43 -19.43 -1.63 5.40
N ALA A 44 -18.20 -1.32 4.98
CA ALA A 44 -17.72 0.03 4.71
C ALA A 44 -16.90 0.06 3.42
N GLN A 45 -16.83 1.24 2.79
CA GLN A 45 -15.87 1.49 1.71
C GLN A 45 -14.55 1.94 2.35
N ALA A 46 -13.50 1.16 2.17
CA ALA A 46 -12.17 1.48 2.67
C ALA A 46 -11.10 0.94 1.72
N VAL A 47 -10.05 1.72 1.51
CA VAL A 47 -8.84 1.30 0.81
C VAL A 47 -7.62 1.61 1.66
N ALA A 48 -6.58 0.79 1.56
CA ALA A 48 -5.33 1.10 2.26
C ALA A 48 -4.73 2.39 1.68
N ASN A 49 -4.48 3.36 2.56
CA ASN A 49 -3.70 4.55 2.23
C ASN A 49 -2.27 4.34 2.75
N GLY A 50 -1.32 4.34 1.83
CA GLY A 50 0.09 4.19 2.14
C GLY A 50 0.94 4.92 1.13
N SER A 51 2.19 5.18 1.50
CA SER A 51 3.23 5.69 0.63
C SER A 51 4.60 5.29 1.17
N TRP A 52 5.65 5.64 0.44
CA TRP A 52 7.01 5.50 0.89
C TRP A 52 7.47 6.81 1.53
N ALA A 53 8.22 6.70 2.62
CA ALA A 53 8.86 7.85 3.27
C ALA A 53 10.38 7.69 3.22
N LEU A 54 11.07 8.81 3.09
CA LEU A 54 12.53 8.87 3.19
C LEU A 54 12.91 9.31 4.61
N GLY A 55 13.80 8.56 5.24
CA GLY A 55 14.33 8.87 6.57
C GLY A 55 15.85 9.00 6.53
N ILE A 56 16.40 9.90 7.35
CA ILE A 56 17.84 10.01 7.56
C ILE A 56 18.19 9.18 8.79
N SER A 57 19.15 8.26 8.65
CA SER A 57 19.68 7.52 9.79
C SER A 57 20.30 8.48 10.80
N GLY A 58 19.97 8.32 12.09
CA GLY A 58 20.61 9.08 13.17
C GLY A 58 22.12 8.83 13.31
N LYS A 59 22.66 7.83 12.61
CA LYS A 59 24.10 7.53 12.54
C LYS A 59 24.76 8.02 11.24
N SER A 60 24.05 8.78 10.41
CA SER A 60 24.58 9.28 9.15
C SER A 60 25.80 10.17 9.38
N LYS A 61 26.86 9.98 8.59
CA LYS A 61 28.02 10.87 8.54
C LYS A 61 27.78 12.11 7.68
N HIS A 62 26.67 12.15 6.93
CA HIS A 62 26.30 13.20 5.98
C HIS A 62 24.82 13.61 6.15
N PRO A 63 24.40 14.07 7.35
CA PRO A 63 23.00 14.40 7.60
C PRO A 63 22.53 15.61 6.77
N ASP A 64 23.39 16.62 6.56
CA ASP A 64 23.03 17.85 5.85
C ASP A 64 22.88 17.60 4.34
N GLU A 65 23.77 16.82 3.73
CA GLU A 65 23.66 16.45 2.32
C GLU A 65 22.47 15.53 2.09
N ALA A 66 22.23 14.57 2.99
CA ALA A 66 21.04 13.73 2.94
C ALA A 66 19.75 14.58 3.03
N TRP A 67 19.75 15.60 3.88
CA TRP A 67 18.61 16.53 3.99
C TRP A 67 18.42 17.36 2.71
N LYS A 68 19.49 17.88 2.10
CA LYS A 68 19.41 18.57 0.80
C LYS A 68 18.81 17.66 -0.27
N PHE A 69 19.24 16.41 -0.34
CA PHE A 69 18.68 15.44 -1.28
C PHE A 69 17.21 15.15 -1.01
N ILE A 70 16.82 14.88 0.24
CA ILE A 70 15.43 14.62 0.61
C ILE A 70 14.53 15.82 0.25
N ASN A 71 14.96 17.04 0.56
CA ASN A 71 14.20 18.24 0.19
C ASN A 71 14.02 18.36 -1.32
N TRP A 72 15.07 18.10 -2.10
CA TRP A 72 14.98 18.16 -3.55
C TRP A 72 14.05 17.09 -4.13
N VAL A 73 14.24 15.82 -3.74
CA VAL A 73 13.47 14.69 -4.30
C VAL A 73 11.99 14.69 -3.87
N THR A 74 11.69 15.22 -2.67
CA THR A 74 10.31 15.40 -2.19
C THR A 74 9.69 16.74 -2.61
N GLY A 75 10.51 17.65 -3.14
CA GLY A 75 10.08 18.89 -3.77
C GLY A 75 9.31 18.67 -5.06
N GLU A 76 8.82 19.75 -5.65
CA GLU A 76 7.94 19.67 -6.81
C GLU A 76 8.59 19.00 -8.03
N GLU A 77 9.81 19.41 -8.37
CA GLU A 77 10.56 18.87 -9.51
C GLU A 77 11.00 17.43 -9.28
N GLY A 78 11.48 17.10 -8.08
CA GLY A 78 11.87 15.75 -7.71
C GLY A 78 10.69 14.78 -7.81
N GLN A 79 9.53 15.16 -7.28
CA GLN A 79 8.31 14.36 -7.38
C GLN A 79 7.81 14.21 -8.82
N LYS A 80 7.88 15.27 -9.64
CA LYS A 80 7.53 15.18 -11.07
C LYS A 80 8.47 14.22 -11.81
N THR A 81 9.76 14.29 -11.53
CA THR A 81 10.76 13.40 -12.12
C THR A 81 10.50 11.95 -11.72
N TYR A 82 10.36 11.70 -10.42
CA TYR A 82 10.12 10.36 -9.87
C TYR A 82 8.81 9.75 -10.42
N ALA A 83 7.69 10.45 -10.30
CA ALA A 83 6.40 9.98 -10.79
C ALA A 83 6.35 9.85 -12.32
N GLY A 84 7.10 10.70 -13.04
CA GLY A 84 7.27 10.60 -14.48
C GLY A 84 7.96 9.29 -14.90
N MET A 85 8.92 8.82 -14.11
CA MET A 85 9.65 7.57 -14.33
C MET A 85 8.85 6.35 -13.90
N THR A 86 8.36 6.32 -12.66
CA THR A 86 7.70 5.13 -12.09
C THR A 86 6.23 5.01 -12.50
N LYS A 87 5.65 6.09 -13.02
CA LYS A 87 4.21 6.25 -13.30
C LYS A 87 3.32 6.16 -12.05
N ASP A 88 3.92 6.24 -10.85
CA ASP A 88 3.22 6.34 -9.58
C ASP A 88 2.44 7.65 -9.45
N ILE A 89 1.55 7.68 -8.47
CA ILE A 89 0.79 8.87 -8.09
C ILE A 89 1.68 9.73 -7.16
N PRO A 90 2.00 10.98 -7.51
CA PRO A 90 2.76 11.87 -6.64
C PRO A 90 2.07 12.08 -5.30
N SER A 91 2.85 12.15 -4.21
CA SER A 91 2.31 12.43 -2.87
C SER A 91 1.94 13.90 -2.66
N ARG A 92 2.47 14.80 -3.50
CA ARG A 92 2.23 16.26 -3.43
C ARG A 92 1.15 16.70 -4.42
N TYR A 93 0.12 17.40 -3.94
CA TYR A 93 -0.92 17.96 -4.79
C TYR A 93 -0.40 18.91 -5.88
N SER A 94 0.65 19.72 -5.60
CA SER A 94 1.19 20.62 -6.64
C SER A 94 1.87 19.85 -7.78
N SER A 95 2.59 18.77 -7.46
CA SER A 95 3.19 17.89 -8.47
C SER A 95 2.14 17.10 -9.24
N ALA A 96 1.07 16.65 -8.59
CA ALA A 96 -0.01 15.90 -9.22
C ALA A 96 -0.70 16.68 -10.36
N LYS A 97 -0.74 18.03 -10.29
CA LYS A 97 -1.30 18.88 -11.35
C LYS A 97 -0.56 18.76 -12.69
N ALA A 98 0.70 18.31 -12.69
CA ALA A 98 1.47 18.09 -13.91
C ALA A 98 1.08 16.80 -14.65
N PHE A 99 0.23 15.97 -14.07
CA PHE A 99 -0.17 14.67 -14.60
C PHE A 99 -1.69 14.63 -14.83
N PRO A 100 -2.19 15.22 -15.92
CA PRO A 100 -3.62 15.26 -16.21
C PRO A 100 -4.25 13.86 -16.28
N GLU A 101 -3.47 12.84 -16.66
CA GLU A 101 -3.91 11.45 -16.73
C GLU A 101 -4.36 10.89 -15.37
N LEU A 102 -4.01 11.52 -14.25
CA LEU A 102 -4.50 11.15 -12.91
C LEU A 102 -6.02 11.37 -12.77
N ASN A 103 -6.61 12.20 -13.64
CA ASN A 103 -8.05 12.44 -13.70
C ASN A 103 -8.76 11.55 -14.74
N GLU A 104 -8.00 10.74 -15.48
CA GLU A 104 -8.49 9.88 -16.54
C GLU A 104 -8.45 8.40 -16.14
N TYR A 105 -9.27 7.59 -16.80
CA TYR A 105 -9.25 6.14 -16.60
C TYR A 105 -7.93 5.56 -17.11
N PRO A 106 -7.32 4.59 -16.40
CA PRO A 106 -7.79 3.98 -15.14
C PRO A 106 -7.27 4.68 -13.87
N LYS A 107 -6.35 5.65 -13.99
CA LYS A 107 -5.64 6.20 -12.84
C LYS A 107 -6.57 6.95 -11.87
N ASN A 108 -7.63 7.57 -12.38
CA ASN A 108 -8.63 8.26 -11.59
C ASN A 108 -9.31 7.35 -10.55
N ILE A 109 -9.44 6.05 -10.80
CA ILE A 109 -10.00 5.08 -9.85
C ILE A 109 -9.14 5.07 -8.59
N PHE A 110 -7.82 4.94 -8.72
CA PHE A 110 -6.90 4.92 -7.57
C PHE A 110 -6.92 6.24 -6.81
N VAL A 111 -6.92 7.38 -7.52
CA VAL A 111 -6.97 8.72 -6.91
C VAL A 111 -8.26 8.91 -6.10
N ILE A 112 -9.42 8.62 -6.70
CA ILE A 112 -10.72 8.78 -6.05
C ILE A 112 -10.87 7.83 -4.86
N GLN A 113 -10.49 6.55 -5.04
CA GLN A 113 -10.53 5.56 -3.97
C GLN A 113 -9.67 6.02 -2.78
N ASN A 114 -8.44 6.43 -3.02
CA ASN A 114 -7.54 6.84 -1.95
C ASN A 114 -7.97 8.14 -1.26
N GLN A 115 -8.46 9.14 -2.01
CA GLN A 115 -8.89 10.42 -1.43
C GLN A 115 -10.17 10.31 -0.61
N LYS A 116 -11.15 9.52 -1.08
CA LYS A 116 -12.47 9.41 -0.40
C LYS A 116 -12.47 8.34 0.68
N TYR A 117 -11.78 7.23 0.45
CA TYR A 117 -11.90 6.00 1.23
C TYR A 117 -10.56 5.50 1.78
N GLY A 118 -9.48 6.25 1.57
CA GLY A 118 -8.17 5.93 2.11
C GLY A 118 -8.19 5.88 3.63
N ARG A 119 -7.60 4.81 4.19
CA ARG A 119 -7.36 4.65 5.62
C ARG A 119 -5.89 4.34 5.84
N PRO A 120 -5.15 5.17 6.60
CA PRO A 120 -3.78 4.85 6.93
C PRO A 120 -3.74 3.60 7.79
N ARG A 121 -2.63 2.88 7.73
CA ARG A 121 -2.34 1.82 8.71
C ARG A 121 -2.28 2.43 10.12
N PRO A 122 -2.59 1.64 11.18
CA PRO A 122 -2.48 2.11 12.56
C PRO A 122 -1.11 2.76 12.83
N ILE A 123 -1.13 4.00 13.33
CA ILE A 123 0.07 4.73 13.71
C ILE A 123 0.43 4.35 15.14
N THR A 124 1.27 3.33 15.29
CA THR A 124 1.64 2.78 16.59
C THR A 124 3.07 2.24 16.59
N PRO A 125 3.83 2.39 17.69
CA PRO A 125 5.19 1.84 17.78
C PRO A 125 5.22 0.31 17.74
N ILE A 126 4.11 -0.35 18.03
CA ILE A 126 3.99 -1.81 17.99
C ILE A 126 3.48 -2.34 16.64
N PHE A 127 3.48 -1.50 15.60
CA PHE A 127 2.91 -1.89 14.30
C PHE A 127 3.51 -3.19 13.75
N PRO A 128 4.83 -3.47 13.87
CA PRO A 128 5.39 -4.76 13.47
C PRO A 128 4.74 -5.94 14.20
N GLN A 129 4.64 -5.89 15.52
CA GLN A 129 4.04 -6.94 16.36
C GLN A 129 2.55 -7.12 16.03
N MET A 130 1.84 -6.02 15.81
CA MET A 130 0.44 -6.04 15.39
C MET A 130 0.28 -6.70 14.01
N SER A 131 1.14 -6.35 13.05
CA SER A 131 1.11 -6.93 11.71
C SER A 131 1.40 -8.43 11.75
N ASP A 132 2.38 -8.86 12.54
CA ASP A 132 2.74 -10.28 12.68
C ASP A 132 1.61 -11.09 13.34
N ALA A 133 0.99 -10.54 14.39
CA ALA A 133 -0.15 -11.18 15.05
C ALA A 133 -1.34 -11.36 14.09
N VAL A 134 -1.64 -10.33 13.28
CA VAL A 134 -2.71 -10.39 12.28
C VAL A 134 -2.38 -11.37 11.15
N ASN A 135 -1.16 -11.37 10.64
CA ASN A 135 -0.73 -12.31 9.58
C ASN A 135 -0.82 -13.76 10.07
N LYS A 136 -0.31 -14.04 11.27
CA LYS A 136 -0.40 -15.36 11.88
C LYS A 136 -1.85 -15.82 12.06
N MET A 137 -2.72 -14.93 12.52
CA MET A 137 -4.16 -15.23 12.64
C MET A 137 -4.75 -15.65 11.29
N PHE A 138 -4.42 -14.94 10.20
CA PHE A 138 -4.87 -15.32 8.86
C PHE A 138 -4.32 -16.68 8.44
N GLU A 139 -3.03 -16.95 8.67
CA GLU A 139 -2.40 -18.26 8.36
C GLU A 139 -3.06 -19.40 9.15
N ASP A 140 -3.27 -19.22 10.45
CA ASP A 140 -3.89 -20.19 11.34
C ASP A 140 -5.30 -20.55 10.88
N VAL A 141 -6.10 -19.57 10.45
CA VAL A 141 -7.47 -19.79 9.98
C VAL A 141 -7.50 -20.38 8.57
N THR A 142 -6.71 -19.84 7.64
CA THR A 142 -6.80 -20.20 6.21
C THR A 142 -6.05 -21.49 5.87
N ILE A 143 -4.84 -21.67 6.40
CA ILE A 143 -3.98 -22.83 6.15
C ILE A 143 -4.14 -23.83 7.28
N GLY A 144 -4.01 -23.36 8.52
CA GLY A 144 -4.07 -24.20 9.72
C GLY A 144 -5.46 -24.73 10.06
N LYS A 145 -6.52 -24.15 9.47
CA LYS A 145 -7.93 -24.47 9.75
C LYS A 145 -8.28 -24.39 11.25
N ARG A 146 -7.56 -23.56 12.00
CA ARG A 146 -7.83 -23.28 13.42
C ARG A 146 -9.16 -22.54 13.54
N ASN A 147 -9.83 -22.71 14.68
CA ASN A 147 -11.03 -21.95 14.99
C ASN A 147 -10.74 -20.44 14.94
N ILE A 148 -11.64 -19.69 14.30
CA ILE A 148 -11.48 -18.25 14.06
C ILE A 148 -11.47 -17.44 15.35
N ASP A 149 -12.38 -17.72 16.29
CA ASP A 149 -12.50 -16.98 17.55
C ASP A 149 -11.26 -17.17 18.43
N ALA A 150 -10.74 -18.40 18.49
CA ALA A 150 -9.50 -18.70 19.20
C ALA A 150 -8.29 -17.98 18.59
N SER A 151 -8.19 -17.97 17.26
CA SER A 151 -7.10 -17.29 16.55
C SER A 151 -7.15 -15.77 16.74
N ILE A 152 -8.36 -15.19 16.75
CA ILE A 152 -8.59 -13.77 17.05
C ILE A 152 -8.17 -13.47 18.50
N ALA A 153 -8.57 -14.30 19.47
CA ALA A 153 -8.23 -14.10 20.88
C ALA A 153 -6.71 -14.12 21.12
N ASP A 154 -5.98 -15.03 20.47
CA ASP A 154 -4.52 -15.12 20.54
C ASP A 154 -3.84 -13.86 19.94
N ALA A 155 -4.37 -13.37 18.80
CA ALA A 155 -3.88 -12.14 18.17
C ALA A 155 -4.10 -10.90 19.06
N ILE A 156 -5.28 -10.77 19.67
CA ILE A 156 -5.59 -9.69 20.62
C ILE A 156 -4.64 -9.73 21.81
N THR A 157 -4.46 -10.91 22.42
CA THR A 157 -3.55 -11.10 23.56
C THR A 157 -2.12 -10.66 23.22
N THR A 158 -1.65 -10.99 22.02
CA THR A 158 -0.32 -10.62 21.54
C THR A 158 -0.18 -9.10 21.38
N ILE A 159 -1.20 -8.45 20.79
CA ILE A 159 -1.24 -7.01 20.59
C ILE A 159 -1.28 -6.26 21.93
N ASP A 160 -2.15 -6.69 22.85
CA ASP A 160 -2.30 -6.07 24.17
C ASP A 160 -1.01 -6.18 24.99
N LYS A 161 -0.35 -7.34 24.94
CA LYS A 161 0.96 -7.53 25.57
C LYS A 161 2.00 -6.58 24.98
N ALA A 162 2.07 -6.45 23.65
CA ALA A 162 3.03 -5.55 23.00
C ALA A 162 2.81 -4.09 23.43
N TYR A 163 1.56 -3.65 23.60
CA TYR A 163 1.25 -2.34 24.15
C TYR A 163 1.71 -2.20 25.61
N ALA A 164 1.44 -3.19 26.45
CA ALA A 164 1.87 -3.19 27.85
C ALA A 164 3.40 -3.08 27.98
N ASP A 165 4.15 -3.82 27.16
CA ASP A 165 5.61 -3.81 27.14
C ASP A 165 6.17 -2.42 26.77
N VAL A 166 5.60 -1.77 25.74
CA VAL A 166 6.00 -0.41 25.34
C VAL A 166 5.68 0.63 26.42
N LEU A 167 4.54 0.48 27.12
CA LEU A 167 4.18 1.38 28.22
C LEU A 167 5.09 1.19 29.44
N ALA A 168 5.54 -0.03 29.71
CA ALA A 168 6.47 -0.33 30.79
C ALA A 168 7.87 0.26 30.54
N GLN A 169 8.34 0.26 29.28
CA GLN A 169 9.65 0.83 28.90
C GLN A 169 9.72 2.37 28.96
N LYS A 170 8.58 3.04 29.05
CA LYS A 170 8.51 4.51 29.19
C LYS A 170 8.60 5.00 30.64
N LYS A 171 8.63 4.09 31.62
CA LYS A 171 8.86 4.38 33.04
C LYS A 171 10.33 4.25 33.38
#